data_AF-A0A553R7X6-F1
#
_entry.id   AF-A0A553R7X6-F1
#
_cell.length_a   1.000
_cell.length_b   1.000
_cell.length_c   1.000
_cell.angle_alpha   90.00
_cell.angle_beta   90.00
_cell.angle_gamma   90.00
#
_symmetry.space_group_name_H-M   'P 1'
#
loop_
_entity.id
_entity.type
_entity.pdbx_description
1 polymer ?
#
loop_
_entity_poly.entity_id
_entity_poly.type
_entity_poly.pdbx_seq_one_letter_code
_entity_poly.pdbx_strand_id
1 'polypeptide(L)'
;GTLQKFLDDLFKAILSVPAEKPPLAVKYFFDFLEEQADKRGITDPDTLHIWKTNSLPLRFWVNILKNPQFVFDIDKTDHMDACLSVIAQAFIDACSLSDLQLGKDSPTNKLLYAKEIPEYKKSVQSYYREIQQLPSLSEQEMNAHLAQESR
;
A
#
# COMPACT_ATOMS: atom_id res chain seq x y z
N GLY A 1 -20.32 0.42 -8.05
CA GLY A 1 -20.50 0.71 -9.50
C GLY A 1 -19.81 -0.35 -10.36
N THR A 2 -19.85 -0.23 -11.68
CA THR A 2 -19.30 -1.23 -12.63
C THR A 2 -17.81 -1.51 -12.44
N LEU A 3 -17.03 -0.51 -12.02
CA LEU A 3 -15.58 -0.66 -11.76
C LEU A 3 -15.24 -1.09 -10.33
N GLN A 4 -16.23 -1.17 -9.43
CA GLN A 4 -16.00 -1.42 -8.01
C GLN A 4 -15.30 -2.75 -7.76
N LYS A 5 -15.76 -3.80 -8.42
CA LYS A 5 -15.19 -5.14 -8.28
C LYS A 5 -13.69 -5.17 -8.65
N PHE A 6 -13.33 -4.52 -9.76
CA PHE A 6 -11.93 -4.48 -10.21
C PHE A 6 -11.04 -3.73 -9.22
N LEU A 7 -11.57 -2.67 -8.58
CA LEU A 7 -10.90 -1.95 -7.52
C LEU A 7 -10.69 -2.79 -6.27
N ASP A 8 -11.74 -3.48 -5.83
CA ASP A 8 -11.68 -4.37 -4.68
C ASP A 8 -10.66 -5.49 -4.92
N ASP A 9 -10.67 -6.10 -6.10
CA ASP A 9 -9.74 -7.15 -6.49
C ASP A 9 -8.29 -6.63 -6.55
N LEU A 10 -8.07 -5.41 -7.07
CA LEU A 10 -6.77 -4.77 -7.13
C LEU A 10 -6.21 -4.43 -5.74
N PHE A 11 -7.02 -3.81 -4.88
CA PHE A 11 -6.59 -3.45 -3.53
C PHE A 11 -6.33 -4.70 -2.70
N LYS A 12 -7.16 -5.74 -2.86
CA LYS A 12 -6.93 -7.04 -2.24
C LYS A 12 -5.62 -7.67 -2.72
N ALA A 13 -5.32 -7.61 -4.02
CA ALA A 13 -4.06 -8.13 -4.54
C ALA A 13 -2.85 -7.39 -3.96
N ILE A 14 -2.90 -6.06 -3.87
CA ILE A 14 -1.82 -5.22 -3.30
C ILE A 14 -1.65 -5.46 -1.79
N LEU A 15 -2.77 -5.57 -1.05
CA LEU A 15 -2.81 -5.65 0.41
C LEU A 15 -2.98 -7.08 0.93
N SER A 16 -2.43 -8.07 0.22
CA SER A 16 -2.46 -9.47 0.63
C SER A 16 -1.07 -10.04 0.87
N VAL A 17 -1.00 -11.03 1.78
CA VAL A 17 0.21 -11.80 2.06
C VAL A 17 -0.01 -13.23 1.56
N PRO A 18 0.37 -13.56 0.31
CA PRO A 18 0.19 -14.91 -0.20
C PRO A 18 1.11 -15.89 0.52
N ALA A 19 0.54 -16.98 1.06
CA ALA A 19 1.26 -17.97 1.87
C ALA A 19 2.41 -18.65 1.11
N GLU A 20 2.26 -18.88 -0.19
CA GLU A 20 3.26 -19.56 -1.03
C GLU A 20 4.45 -18.67 -1.40
N LYS A 21 4.25 -17.34 -1.42
CA LYS A 21 5.28 -16.39 -1.86
C LYS A 21 5.19 -15.09 -1.05
N PRO A 22 5.54 -15.11 0.25
CA PRO A 22 5.49 -13.93 1.08
C PRO A 22 6.41 -12.82 0.52
N PRO A 23 6.03 -11.53 0.66
CA PRO A 23 6.81 -10.42 0.14
C PRO A 23 8.02 -10.13 1.02
N LEU A 24 9.09 -10.91 0.84
CA LEU A 24 10.30 -10.89 1.68
C LEU A 24 10.92 -9.49 1.80
N ALA A 25 10.98 -8.74 0.69
CA ALA A 25 11.50 -7.38 0.70
C ALA A 25 10.65 -6.43 1.57
N VAL A 26 9.32 -6.58 1.55
CA VAL A 26 8.42 -5.77 2.38
C VAL A 26 8.59 -6.14 3.85
N LYS A 27 8.64 -7.44 4.16
CA LYS A 27 8.87 -7.92 5.53
C LYS A 27 10.20 -7.38 6.08
N TYR A 28 11.29 -7.61 5.37
CA TYR A 28 12.63 -7.18 5.79
C TYR A 28 12.69 -5.66 6.00
N PHE A 29 12.10 -4.89 5.09
CA PHE A 29 12.10 -3.43 5.19
C PHE A 29 11.19 -2.92 6.32
N PHE A 30 10.04 -3.56 6.59
CA PHE A 30 9.17 -3.16 7.69
C PHE A 30 9.76 -3.54 9.06
N ASP A 31 10.42 -4.69 9.18
CA ASP A 31 11.16 -5.07 10.38
C ASP A 31 12.30 -4.06 10.66
N PHE A 32 12.98 -3.59 9.61
CA PHE A 32 13.96 -2.51 9.73
C PHE A 32 13.33 -1.22 10.28
N LEU A 33 12.15 -0.80 9.78
CA LEU A 33 11.47 0.40 10.30
C LEU A 33 11.09 0.25 11.78
N GLU A 34 10.66 -0.94 12.19
CA GLU A 34 10.34 -1.26 13.59
C GLU A 34 11.60 -1.18 14.47
N GLU A 35 12.70 -1.81 14.06
CA GLU A 35 13.98 -1.73 14.77
C GLU A 35 14.49 -0.28 14.89
N GLN A 36 14.29 0.54 13.85
CA GLN A 36 14.65 1.96 13.88
C GLN A 36 13.77 2.78 14.84
N ALA A 37 12.49 2.42 15.01
CA ALA A 37 11.60 3.04 15.98
C ALA A 37 12.00 2.65 17.40
N ASP A 38 12.29 1.37 17.64
CA ASP A 38 12.75 0.85 18.94
C ASP A 38 14.05 1.52 19.39
N LYS A 39 15.04 1.64 18.50
CA LYS A 39 16.31 2.33 18.76
C LYS A 39 16.13 3.80 19.18
N ARG A 40 15.00 4.42 18.81
CA ARG A 40 14.67 5.82 19.13
C ARG A 40 13.66 5.94 20.28
N GLY A 41 13.24 4.83 20.88
CA GLY A 41 12.22 4.81 21.93
C GLY A 41 10.84 5.24 21.44
N ILE A 42 10.55 5.09 20.15
CA ILE A 42 9.25 5.42 19.57
C ILE A 42 8.32 4.24 19.81
N THR A 43 7.35 4.42 20.70
CA THR A 43 6.34 3.41 21.05
C THR A 43 4.98 3.67 20.42
N ASP A 44 4.82 4.81 19.74
CA ASP A 44 3.58 5.20 19.09
C ASP A 44 3.35 4.39 17.79
N PRO A 45 2.28 3.57 17.71
CA PRO A 45 1.99 2.77 16.52
C PRO A 45 1.62 3.63 15.31
N ASP A 46 1.10 4.85 15.50
CA ASP A 46 0.72 5.74 14.41
C ASP A 46 1.96 6.21 13.64
N THR A 47 3.06 6.50 14.34
CA THR A 47 4.34 6.84 13.74
C THR A 47 4.85 5.71 12.82
N LEU A 48 4.79 4.45 13.28
CA LEU A 48 5.17 3.29 12.47
C LEU A 48 4.27 3.11 11.25
N HIS A 49 2.96 3.29 11.41
CA HIS A 49 2.00 3.25 10.30
C HIS A 49 2.32 4.32 9.24
N ILE A 50 2.66 5.53 9.68
CA ILE A 50 3.06 6.65 8.80
C ILE A 50 4.34 6.29 8.04
N TRP A 51 5.35 5.72 8.71
CA TRP A 51 6.60 5.33 8.06
C TRP A 51 6.38 4.25 7.00
N LYS A 52 5.61 3.19 7.33
CA LYS A 52 5.26 2.12 6.39
C LYS A 52 4.50 2.67 5.18
N THR A 53 3.51 3.53 5.42
CA THR A 53 2.69 4.16 4.38
C THR A 53 3.51 5.07 3.45
N ASN A 54 4.36 5.93 4.03
CA ASN A 54 5.16 6.89 3.29
C ASN A 54 6.31 6.27 2.51
N SER A 55 6.68 5.04 2.82
CA SER A 55 7.82 4.35 2.22
C SER A 55 7.42 3.37 1.11
N LEU A 56 6.30 2.65 1.27
CA LEU A 56 5.87 1.65 0.29
C LEU A 56 4.59 2.06 -0.48
N PRO A 57 3.37 2.14 0.13
CA PRO A 57 2.16 2.53 -0.58
C PRO A 57 2.28 3.82 -1.39
N LEU A 58 2.77 4.90 -0.77
CA LEU A 58 2.78 6.23 -1.41
C LEU A 58 3.91 6.41 -2.44
N ARG A 59 5.00 5.65 -2.33
CA ARG A 59 6.17 5.79 -3.22
C ARG A 59 6.14 4.80 -4.36
N PHE A 60 5.76 3.55 -4.09
CA PHE A 60 5.75 2.49 -5.06
C PHE A 60 4.34 2.28 -5.64
N TRP A 61 3.37 1.88 -4.82
CA TRP A 61 2.07 1.45 -5.31
C TRP A 61 1.26 2.57 -5.97
N VAL A 62 1.20 3.76 -5.37
CA VAL A 62 0.55 4.93 -6.00
C VAL A 62 1.19 5.25 -7.35
N ASN A 63 2.51 5.10 -7.48
CA ASN A 63 3.20 5.36 -8.74
C ASN A 63 2.83 4.33 -9.82
N ILE A 64 2.78 3.04 -9.47
CA ILE A 64 2.36 1.96 -10.39
C ILE A 64 0.88 2.11 -10.77
N LEU A 65 0.00 2.43 -9.82
CA LEU A 65 -1.43 2.64 -10.07
C LEU A 65 -1.68 3.79 -11.05
N LYS A 66 -0.92 4.88 -10.93
CA LYS A 66 -1.04 6.04 -11.84
C LYS A 66 -0.33 5.86 -13.17
N ASN A 67 0.66 4.97 -13.23
CA ASN A 67 1.53 4.78 -14.38
C ASN A 67 1.60 3.31 -14.81
N PRO A 68 0.48 2.71 -15.24
CA PRO A 68 0.45 1.31 -15.66
C PRO A 68 1.35 1.02 -16.87
N GLN A 69 1.71 2.03 -17.66
CA GLN A 69 2.68 1.91 -18.76
C GLN A 69 4.10 1.57 -18.31
N PHE A 70 4.41 1.65 -17.00
CA PHE A 70 5.68 1.16 -16.45
C PHE A 70 5.72 -0.37 -16.34
N VAL A 71 4.56 -1.03 -16.36
CA VAL A 71 4.42 -2.48 -16.18
C VAL A 71 3.93 -3.14 -17.46
N PHE A 72 3.07 -2.45 -18.21
CA PHE A 72 2.43 -2.98 -19.41
C PHE A 72 2.73 -2.11 -20.62
N ASP A 73 2.79 -2.74 -21.79
CA ASP A 73 2.88 -2.03 -23.07
C ASP A 73 1.51 -1.45 -23.45
N ILE A 74 1.23 -0.25 -22.96
CA ILE A 74 -0.03 0.46 -23.18
C ILE A 74 0.22 1.96 -23.39
N ASP A 75 -0.55 2.55 -24.30
CA ASP A 75 -0.61 4.00 -24.46
C ASP A 75 -1.61 4.59 -23.46
N LYS A 76 -1.08 5.26 -22.43
CA LYS A 76 -1.92 5.92 -21.42
C LYS A 76 -2.53 7.20 -22.00
N THR A 77 -3.85 7.21 -22.15
CA THR A 77 -4.61 8.43 -22.53
C THR A 77 -4.87 9.36 -21.34
N ASP A 78 -5.12 10.64 -21.59
CA ASP A 78 -5.46 11.62 -20.54
C ASP A 78 -6.71 11.23 -19.76
N HIS A 79 -7.69 10.61 -20.42
CA HIS A 79 -8.90 10.13 -19.76
C HIS A 79 -8.59 8.99 -18.77
N MET A 80 -7.72 8.05 -19.17
CA MET A 80 -7.25 7.00 -18.27
C MET A 80 -6.47 7.58 -17.10
N ASP A 81 -5.59 8.56 -17.33
CA ASP A 81 -4.83 9.21 -16.27
C ASP A 81 -5.74 9.85 -15.20
N ALA A 82 -6.80 10.52 -15.64
CA ALA A 82 -7.81 11.09 -14.73
C ALA A 82 -8.52 10.00 -13.91
N CYS A 83 -8.95 8.91 -14.54
CA CYS A 83 -9.59 7.78 -13.84
C CYS A 83 -8.63 7.10 -12.85
N LEU A 84 -7.38 6.83 -13.26
CA LEU A 84 -6.37 6.22 -12.41
C LEU A 84 -5.97 7.12 -11.24
N SER A 85 -5.98 8.44 -11.43
CA SER A 85 -5.74 9.41 -10.35
C SER A 85 -6.83 9.36 -9.28
N VAL A 86 -8.09 9.13 -9.67
CA VAL A 86 -9.19 8.92 -8.72
C VAL A 86 -8.98 7.62 -7.92
N ILE A 87 -8.60 6.54 -8.59
CA ILE A 87 -8.31 5.24 -7.96
C ILE A 87 -7.13 5.35 -6.98
N ALA A 88 -6.05 5.99 -7.41
CA ALA A 88 -4.87 6.23 -6.59
C ALA A 88 -5.21 7.08 -5.36
N GLN A 89 -6.07 8.09 -5.50
CA GLN A 89 -6.52 8.87 -4.35
C GLN A 89 -7.31 8.03 -3.34
N ALA A 90 -8.20 7.14 -3.79
CA ALA A 90 -8.91 6.23 -2.90
C ALA A 90 -7.94 5.30 -2.15
N PHE A 91 -6.86 4.85 -2.82
CA PHE A 91 -5.81 4.05 -2.16
C PHE A 91 -5.04 4.89 -1.13
N ILE A 92 -4.69 6.13 -1.44
CA ILE A 92 -4.04 7.06 -0.50
C ILE A 92 -4.92 7.28 0.74
N ASP A 93 -6.22 7.53 0.53
CA ASP A 93 -7.17 7.76 1.61
C ASP A 93 -7.35 6.50 2.48
N ALA A 94 -7.28 5.30 1.88
CA ALA A 94 -7.29 4.02 2.61
C ALA A 94 -6.03 3.81 3.47
N CYS A 95 -4.88 4.37 3.09
CA CYS A 95 -3.67 4.30 3.91
C CYS A 95 -3.63 5.37 5.02
N SER A 96 -4.54 6.35 5.01
CA SER A 96 -4.53 7.44 5.99
C SER A 96 -5.09 7.01 7.35
N LEU A 97 -4.44 7.46 8.43
CA LEU A 97 -4.97 7.34 9.80
C LEU A 97 -6.13 8.31 10.05
N SER A 98 -6.12 9.47 9.39
CA SER A 98 -7.14 10.51 9.60
C SER A 98 -8.48 10.11 9.03
N ASP A 99 -9.56 10.32 9.78
CA ASP A 99 -10.91 10.11 9.27
C ASP A 99 -11.20 10.93 8.02
N LEU A 100 -12.04 10.37 7.16
CA LEU A 100 -12.44 11.03 5.93
C LEU A 100 -13.37 12.20 6.26
N GLN A 101 -12.84 13.41 6.22
CA GLN A 101 -13.62 14.64 6.40
C GLN A 101 -14.35 14.97 5.10
N LEU A 102 -15.66 14.74 5.08
CA LEU A 102 -16.54 15.05 3.95
C LEU A 102 -17.37 16.28 4.24
N GLY A 103 -17.33 17.24 3.32
CA GLY A 103 -18.11 18.47 3.35
C GLY A 103 -18.66 18.81 1.98
N LYS A 104 -19.40 19.91 1.89
CA LYS A 104 -20.00 20.39 0.63
C LYS A 104 -18.96 20.71 -0.45
N ASP A 105 -17.75 21.08 -0.02
CA ASP A 105 -16.62 21.41 -0.90
C ASP A 105 -15.67 20.22 -1.13
N SER A 106 -16.04 19.01 -0.68
CA SER A 106 -15.21 17.84 -0.91
C SER A 106 -15.15 17.49 -2.40
N PRO A 107 -13.95 17.21 -2.95
CA PRO A 107 -13.80 16.76 -4.32
C PRO A 107 -14.69 15.55 -4.63
N THR A 108 -15.33 15.53 -5.80
CA THR A 108 -16.29 14.48 -6.19
C THR A 108 -15.67 13.08 -6.13
N ASN A 109 -14.39 12.94 -6.46
CA ASN A 109 -13.67 11.67 -6.36
C ASN A 109 -13.57 11.12 -4.92
N LYS A 110 -13.48 12.00 -3.91
CA LYS A 110 -13.54 11.57 -2.51
C LYS A 110 -14.92 11.09 -2.11
N LEU A 111 -15.97 11.72 -2.66
CA LEU A 111 -17.35 11.30 -2.42
C LEU A 111 -17.67 9.94 -3.08
N LEU A 112 -17.04 9.62 -4.22
CA LEU A 112 -17.27 8.37 -4.95
C LEU A 112 -16.91 7.11 -4.15
N TYR A 113 -15.84 7.16 -3.36
CA TYR A 113 -15.33 6.01 -2.60
C TYR A 113 -15.48 6.15 -1.09
N ALA A 114 -16.13 7.24 -0.63
CA ALA A 114 -16.28 7.58 0.77
C ALA A 114 -16.84 6.43 1.63
N LYS A 115 -17.75 5.63 1.06
CA LYS A 115 -18.40 4.53 1.74
C LYS A 115 -17.47 3.32 1.91
N GLU A 116 -16.56 3.12 0.97
CA GLU A 116 -15.64 1.99 0.88
C GLU A 116 -14.33 2.23 1.65
N ILE A 117 -13.88 3.49 1.77
CA ILE A 117 -12.63 3.87 2.48
C ILE A 117 -12.51 3.20 3.87
N PRO A 118 -13.53 3.19 4.74
CA PRO A 118 -13.40 2.57 6.07
C PRO A 118 -13.04 1.08 6.01
N GLU A 119 -13.54 0.35 5.01
CA GLU A 119 -13.23 -1.07 4.85
C GLU A 119 -11.80 -1.26 4.32
N TYR A 120 -11.38 -0.44 3.34
CA TYR A 120 -10.01 -0.47 2.84
C TYR A 120 -8.98 -0.10 3.92
N LYS A 121 -9.31 0.84 4.81
CA LYS A 121 -8.49 1.15 5.99
C LYS A 121 -8.27 -0.07 6.88
N LYS A 122 -9.31 -0.87 7.13
CA LYS A 122 -9.16 -2.14 7.86
C LYS A 122 -8.25 -3.11 7.11
N SER A 123 -8.38 -3.21 5.78
CA SER A 123 -7.51 -4.06 4.97
C SER A 123 -6.04 -3.64 5.08
N VAL A 124 -5.73 -2.35 5.05
CA VAL A 124 -4.36 -1.84 5.26
C VAL A 124 -3.84 -2.19 6.65
N GLN A 125 -4.65 -2.00 7.69
CA GLN A 125 -4.26 -2.34 9.06
C GLN A 125 -4.01 -3.85 9.23
N SER A 126 -4.87 -4.69 8.66
CA SER A 126 -4.69 -6.14 8.64
C SER A 126 -3.42 -6.53 7.90
N TYR A 127 -3.17 -5.95 6.72
CA TYR A 127 -1.96 -6.21 5.94
C TYR A 127 -0.68 -5.90 6.74
N TYR A 128 -0.60 -4.73 7.40
CA TYR A 128 0.56 -4.40 8.22
C TYR A 128 0.75 -5.34 9.41
N ARG A 129 -0.34 -5.81 10.02
CA ARG A 129 -0.30 -6.80 11.10
C ARG A 129 0.15 -8.17 10.59
N GLU A 130 -0.35 -8.62 9.46
CA GLU A 130 0.03 -9.90 8.85
C GLU A 130 1.52 -9.91 8.49
N ILE A 131 2.03 -8.83 7.87
CA ILE A 131 3.46 -8.68 7.60
C ILE A 131 4.27 -8.73 8.90
N GLN A 132 3.83 -8.04 9.95
CA GLN A 132 4.53 -8.06 11.24
C GLN A 132 4.60 -9.48 11.83
N GLN A 133 3.54 -10.29 11.67
CA GLN A 133 3.46 -11.67 12.16
C GLN A 133 4.27 -12.68 11.34
N LEU A 134 4.75 -12.31 10.15
CA LEU A 134 5.64 -13.18 9.39
C LEU A 134 6.94 -13.44 10.17
N PRO A 135 7.55 -14.62 10.01
CA PRO A 135 8.88 -14.88 10.56
C PRO A 135 9.87 -13.80 10.10
N SER A 136 10.69 -13.29 11.02
CA SER A 136 11.78 -12.38 10.66
C SER A 136 12.78 -13.09 9.76
N LEU A 137 13.23 -12.37 8.73
CA LEU A 137 14.27 -12.87 7.84
C LEU A 137 15.65 -12.60 8.44
N SER A 138 16.51 -13.62 8.41
CA SER A 138 17.93 -13.42 8.66
C SER A 138 18.59 -12.64 7.52
N GLU A 139 19.70 -11.96 7.82
CA GLU A 139 20.52 -11.30 6.79
C GLU A 139 20.99 -12.30 5.72
N GLN A 140 21.26 -13.55 6.11
CA GLN A 140 21.67 -14.60 5.18
C GLN A 140 20.56 -14.92 4.16
N GLU A 141 19.31 -15.07 4.62
CA GLU A 141 18.16 -15.32 3.74
C GLU A 141 17.91 -14.14 2.80
N MET A 142 17.98 -12.90 3.31
CA MET A 142 17.81 -11.72 2.49
C MET A 142 18.93 -11.57 1.45
N ASN A 143 20.19 -11.82 1.83
CA ASN A 143 21.32 -11.79 0.90
C ASN A 143 21.21 -12.88 -0.16
N ALA A 144 20.75 -14.09 0.20
CA ALA A 144 20.50 -15.15 -0.76
C ALA A 144 19.40 -14.76 -1.76
N HIS A 145 18.31 -14.14 -1.29
CA HIS A 145 17.24 -13.63 -2.13
C HIS A 145 17.74 -12.54 -3.09
N LEU A 146 18.47 -11.54 -2.59
CA LEU A 146 19.07 -10.48 -3.41
C LEU A 146 20.06 -11.03 -4.45
N ALA A 147 20.86 -12.03 -4.07
CA ALA A 147 21.80 -12.68 -4.98
C ALA A 147 21.09 -13.49 -6.07
N GLN A 148 19.90 -14.02 -5.81
CA GLN A 148 19.09 -14.71 -6.81
C GLN A 148 18.50 -13.72 -7.83
N GLU A 149 18.01 -12.57 -7.39
CA GLU A 149 17.44 -11.52 -8.27
C GLU A 149 18.53 -10.77 -9.07
N SER A 150 19.78 -10.80 -8.62
CA SER A 150 20.92 -10.14 -9.30
C SER A 150 21.58 -10.98 -10.40
N ARG A 151 21.11 -12.22 -10.63
CA ARG A 151 21.64 -13.12 -11.66
C ARG A 151 20.95 -12.90 -13.01
#